data_AF-U4LJ66-F1
#
_entry.id   AF-U4LJ66-F1
#
_cell.length_a   1.000
_cell.length_b   1.000
_cell.length_c   1.000
_cell.angle_alpha   90.00
_cell.angle_beta   90.00
_cell.angle_gamma   90.00
#
_symmetry.space_group_name_H-M   'P 1'
#
loop_
_entity.id
_entity.type
_entity.pdbx_description
1 polymer ?
#
loop_
_entity_poly.entity_id
_entity_poly.type
_entity_poly.pdbx_seq_one_letter_code
_entity_poly.pdbx_strand_id
1 'polypeptide(L)'
;MPADAASPSLLTCTNSFSFITLISDSLRLRDETLAMAFVYINKYLSFLRDTPDAEELLDDYTLSLASLSLATKATESPRRLREFLLPAYGLMNPDAEPLTFPSTLYDSLRGTLVAAEFLLLRVLRFDIRLPLPFDYLPRYLEKTLVLHGTDHLDFAAEDEKEEICVVDVKFTALGRKTWGLVGEAMKDFRLVNYFTARTVAAACFWVVLEKEGLRAREERERWLKRLTGDRVDLVDFEEAVGDVKRLEL
;
A
#
# COMPACT_ATOMS: atom_id res chain seq x y z
N MET A 1 -38.24 -4.91 -10.78
CA MET A 1 -37.73 -3.94 -9.79
C MET A 1 -36.98 -2.90 -10.57
N PRO A 2 -37.26 -1.60 -10.42
CA PRO A 2 -36.49 -0.58 -11.13
C PRO A 2 -35.05 -0.68 -10.62
N ALA A 3 -34.09 -0.68 -11.53
CA ALA A 3 -32.69 -0.56 -11.19
C ALA A 3 -32.53 0.76 -10.42
N ASP A 4 -32.12 0.67 -9.15
CA ASP A 4 -31.76 1.85 -8.36
C ASP A 4 -30.75 2.65 -9.21
N ALA A 5 -31.13 3.86 -9.59
CA ALA A 5 -30.23 4.78 -10.24
C ALA A 5 -29.01 4.92 -9.34
N ALA A 6 -27.83 4.57 -9.86
CA ALA A 6 -26.60 4.65 -9.11
C ALA A 6 -26.49 6.07 -8.53
N SER A 7 -26.49 6.18 -7.21
CA SER A 7 -26.38 7.48 -6.56
C SER A 7 -25.04 8.10 -6.99
N PRO A 8 -25.02 9.36 -7.45
CA PRO A 8 -23.79 9.97 -7.92
C PRO A 8 -22.75 9.99 -6.79
N SER A 9 -21.49 9.71 -7.13
CA SER A 9 -20.39 9.79 -6.18
C SER A 9 -20.32 11.20 -5.60
N LEU A 10 -20.20 11.31 -4.27
CA LEU A 10 -19.96 12.58 -3.59
C LEU A 10 -18.50 13.05 -3.71
N LEU A 11 -17.63 12.19 -4.24
CA LEU A 11 -16.19 12.42 -4.36
C LEU A 11 -15.78 12.42 -5.83
N THR A 12 -14.82 13.27 -6.17
CA THR A 12 -14.12 13.30 -7.46
C THR A 12 -12.64 13.08 -7.24
N CYS A 13 -11.95 12.52 -8.23
CA CYS A 13 -10.53 12.20 -8.16
C CYS A 13 -9.72 13.33 -8.81
N THR A 14 -8.66 13.80 -8.16
CA THR A 14 -7.77 14.85 -8.68
C THR A 14 -6.66 14.29 -9.56
N ASN A 15 -6.24 13.05 -9.31
CA ASN A 15 -5.19 12.34 -10.03
C ASN A 15 -5.36 10.81 -9.93
N SER A 16 -4.50 10.06 -10.60
CA SER A 16 -4.51 8.60 -10.60
C SER A 16 -4.30 7.97 -9.23
N PHE A 17 -3.50 8.58 -8.35
CA PHE A 17 -3.33 8.12 -6.97
C PHE A 17 -4.61 8.28 -6.13
N SER A 18 -5.30 9.41 -6.22
CA SER A 18 -6.60 9.58 -5.56
C SER A 18 -7.65 8.62 -6.12
N PHE A 19 -7.57 8.31 -7.41
CA PHE A 19 -8.45 7.36 -8.07
C PHE A 19 -8.24 5.92 -7.58
N ILE A 20 -6.99 5.42 -7.57
CA ILE A 20 -6.72 4.06 -7.09
C ILE A 20 -7.03 3.90 -5.60
N THR A 21 -6.76 4.93 -4.78
CA THR A 21 -7.14 4.93 -3.36
C THR A 21 -8.66 4.86 -3.20
N LEU A 22 -9.43 5.70 -3.91
CA LEU A 22 -10.89 5.70 -3.79
C LEU A 22 -11.52 4.37 -4.26
N ILE A 23 -11.00 3.77 -5.34
CA ILE A 23 -11.44 2.44 -5.78
C ILE A 23 -11.10 1.38 -4.73
N SER A 24 -9.89 1.41 -4.18
CA SER A 24 -9.45 0.49 -3.13
C SER A 24 -10.34 0.58 -1.88
N ASP A 25 -10.66 1.79 -1.44
CA ASP A 25 -11.51 2.04 -0.27
C ASP A 25 -12.96 1.64 -0.52
N SER A 26 -13.48 1.94 -1.72
CA SER A 26 -14.81 1.47 -2.14
C SER A 26 -14.92 -0.05 -2.10
N LEU A 27 -13.85 -0.74 -2.49
CA LEU A 27 -13.73 -2.20 -2.45
C LEU A 27 -13.33 -2.78 -1.08
N ARG A 28 -13.08 -1.91 -0.09
CA ARG A 28 -12.64 -2.25 1.27
C ARG A 28 -11.43 -3.19 1.26
N LEU A 29 -10.46 -2.88 0.41
CA LEU A 29 -9.21 -3.63 0.35
C LEU A 29 -8.34 -3.30 1.56
N ARG A 30 -7.43 -4.22 1.89
CA ARG A 30 -6.44 -4.00 2.96
C ARG A 30 -5.35 -3.03 2.51
N ASP A 31 -4.74 -2.32 3.44
CA ASP A 31 -3.62 -1.38 3.18
C ASP A 31 -2.49 -2.05 2.39
N GLU A 32 -2.20 -3.31 2.73
CA GLU A 32 -1.15 -4.11 2.08
C GLU A 32 -1.46 -4.32 0.58
N THR A 33 -2.73 -4.45 0.21
CA THR A 33 -3.15 -4.58 -1.19
C THR A 33 -2.96 -3.27 -1.96
N LEU A 34 -3.37 -2.14 -1.38
CA LEU A 34 -3.20 -0.84 -2.01
C LEU A 34 -1.71 -0.48 -2.18
N ALA A 35 -0.91 -0.73 -1.15
CA ALA A 35 0.54 -0.55 -1.20
C ALA A 35 1.22 -1.40 -2.26
N MET A 36 0.84 -2.68 -2.37
CA MET A 36 1.36 -3.55 -3.43
C MET A 36 1.04 -2.98 -4.82
N ALA A 37 -0.14 -2.39 -5.01
CA ALA A 37 -0.50 -1.73 -6.26
C ALA A 37 0.41 -0.52 -6.54
N PHE A 38 0.70 0.31 -5.53
CA PHE A 38 1.68 1.40 -5.69
C PHE A 38 3.10 0.90 -5.99
N VAL A 39 3.50 -0.23 -5.40
CA VAL A 39 4.78 -0.87 -5.74
C VAL A 39 4.80 -1.24 -7.22
N TYR A 40 3.75 -1.85 -7.76
CA TYR A 40 3.68 -2.19 -9.18
C TYR A 40 3.73 -0.97 -10.09
N ILE A 41 3.01 0.10 -9.74
CA ILE A 41 3.08 1.39 -10.47
C ILE A 41 4.52 1.89 -10.49
N ASN A 42 5.19 1.93 -9.34
CA ASN A 42 6.57 2.41 -9.25
C ASN A 42 7.59 1.53 -9.99
N LYS A 43 7.36 0.21 -10.06
CA LYS A 43 8.15 -0.70 -10.89
C LYS A 43 7.91 -0.47 -12.39
N TYR A 44 6.67 -0.19 -12.79
CA TYR A 44 6.34 0.19 -14.15
C TYR A 44 7.02 1.50 -14.56
N LEU A 45 6.97 2.52 -13.70
CA LEU A 45 7.67 3.79 -13.94
C LEU A 45 9.19 3.60 -14.02
N SER A 46 9.76 2.69 -13.23
CA SER A 46 11.19 2.36 -13.31
C SER A 46 11.52 1.74 -14.67
N PHE A 47 10.68 0.81 -15.14
CA PHE A 47 10.83 0.18 -16.45
C PHE A 47 10.78 1.19 -17.61
N LEU A 48 9.87 2.17 -17.56
CA LEU A 48 9.82 3.24 -18.56
C LEU A 48 11.07 4.12 -18.55
N ARG A 49 11.61 4.43 -17.36
CA ARG A 49 12.86 5.20 -17.23
C ARG A 49 14.07 4.45 -17.81
N ASP A 50 14.09 3.13 -17.66
CA ASP A 50 15.13 2.27 -18.20
C ASP A 50 14.96 2.00 -19.71
N THR A 51 13.78 2.32 -20.27
CA THR A 51 13.42 2.07 -21.67
C THR A 51 12.87 3.36 -22.31
N PRO A 52 13.70 4.39 -22.55
CA PRO A 52 13.24 5.71 -22.97
C PRO A 52 12.58 5.73 -24.36
N ASP A 53 12.85 4.73 -25.21
CA ASP A 53 12.22 4.59 -26.53
C ASP A 53 10.86 3.85 -26.48
N ALA A 54 10.47 3.33 -25.31
CA ALA A 54 9.14 2.74 -25.16
C ALA A 54 8.11 3.87 -25.06
N GLU A 55 7.19 3.93 -26.03
CA GLU A 55 5.98 4.73 -25.87
C GLU A 55 5.23 4.30 -24.60
N GLU A 56 4.59 5.26 -23.94
CA GLU A 56 3.78 4.99 -22.76
C GLU A 56 2.67 3.97 -23.10
N LEU A 57 2.86 2.73 -22.63
CA LEU A 57 2.05 1.59 -23.07
C LEU A 57 0.68 1.55 -22.38
N LEU A 58 0.56 2.17 -21.21
CA LEU A 58 -0.64 2.19 -20.37
C LEU A 58 -0.85 3.61 -19.86
N ASP A 59 -2.06 4.14 -20.01
CA ASP A 59 -2.44 5.37 -19.31
C ASP A 59 -2.52 5.14 -17.79
N ASP A 60 -2.39 6.22 -17.03
CA ASP A 60 -2.37 6.21 -15.57
C ASP A 60 -3.56 5.49 -14.92
N TYR A 61 -4.78 5.62 -15.47
CA TYR A 61 -5.98 5.02 -14.90
C TYR A 61 -6.05 3.52 -15.20
N THR A 62 -5.70 3.12 -16.43
CA THR A 62 -5.58 1.70 -16.79
C THR A 62 -4.47 1.02 -15.99
N LEU A 63 -3.30 1.67 -15.83
CA LEU A 63 -2.21 1.18 -15.00
C LEU A 63 -2.66 1.02 -13.54
N SER A 64 -3.42 1.98 -13.02
CA SER A 64 -3.96 1.94 -11.66
C SER A 64 -4.89 0.74 -11.44
N LEU A 65 -5.85 0.52 -12.34
CA LEU A 65 -6.77 -0.63 -12.24
C LEU A 65 -6.06 -1.96 -12.42
N ALA A 66 -5.12 -2.05 -13.38
CA ALA A 66 -4.33 -3.26 -13.60
C ALA A 66 -3.46 -3.59 -12.39
N SER A 67 -2.82 -2.58 -11.80
CA SER A 67 -1.99 -2.73 -10.60
C SER A 67 -2.81 -3.17 -9.40
N LEU A 68 -3.98 -2.55 -9.17
CA LEU A 68 -4.86 -2.93 -8.06
C LEU A 68 -5.45 -4.33 -8.24
N SER A 69 -5.90 -4.67 -9.45
CA SER A 69 -6.43 -6.00 -9.75
C SER A 69 -5.38 -7.08 -9.55
N LEU A 70 -4.15 -6.86 -10.04
CA LEU A 70 -3.04 -7.77 -9.84
C LEU A 70 -2.66 -7.87 -8.35
N ALA A 71 -2.65 -6.76 -7.63
CA ALA A 71 -2.31 -6.72 -6.20
C ALA A 71 -3.28 -7.55 -5.36
N THR A 72 -4.59 -7.53 -5.67
CA THR A 72 -5.55 -8.38 -4.97
C THR A 72 -5.25 -9.87 -5.12
N LYS A 73 -4.70 -10.29 -6.27
CA LYS A 73 -4.28 -11.68 -6.50
C LYS A 73 -3.02 -12.01 -5.72
N ALA A 74 -2.05 -11.10 -5.71
CA ALA A 74 -0.79 -11.27 -4.99
C ALA A 74 -0.96 -11.33 -3.47
N THR A 75 -1.88 -10.53 -2.91
CA THR A 75 -2.18 -10.51 -1.47
C THR A 75 -3.24 -11.51 -1.04
N GLU A 76 -3.64 -12.47 -1.89
CA GLU A 76 -4.61 -13.53 -1.54
C GLU A 76 -6.01 -13.00 -1.20
N SER A 77 -6.38 -11.87 -1.82
CA SER A 77 -7.72 -11.25 -1.70
C SER A 77 -8.38 -10.99 -3.05
N PRO A 78 -8.37 -11.93 -4.02
CA PRO A 78 -8.75 -11.68 -5.40
C PRO A 78 -10.18 -11.13 -5.53
N ARG A 79 -10.38 -10.26 -6.51
CA ARG A 79 -11.68 -9.65 -6.86
C ARG A 79 -12.00 -9.89 -8.33
N ARG A 80 -13.29 -9.88 -8.68
CA ARG A 80 -13.70 -9.98 -10.09
C ARG A 80 -13.46 -8.65 -10.81
N LEU A 81 -13.10 -8.68 -12.09
CA LEU A 81 -12.82 -7.47 -12.87
C LEU A 81 -13.98 -6.45 -12.86
N ARG A 82 -15.24 -6.92 -12.85
CA ARG A 82 -16.41 -6.04 -12.72
C ARG A 82 -16.40 -5.18 -11.46
N GLU A 83 -15.81 -5.66 -10.37
CA GLU A 83 -15.77 -4.94 -9.10
C GLU A 83 -14.86 -3.71 -9.23
N PHE A 84 -13.87 -3.73 -10.12
CA PHE A 84 -13.04 -2.56 -10.43
C PHE A 84 -13.68 -1.68 -11.50
N LEU A 85 -14.15 -2.30 -12.60
CA LEU A 85 -14.61 -1.58 -13.79
C LEU A 85 -15.89 -0.77 -13.57
N LEU A 86 -16.85 -1.31 -12.82
CA LEU A 86 -18.12 -0.62 -12.56
C LEU A 86 -17.92 0.70 -11.79
N PRO A 87 -17.25 0.73 -10.61
CA PRO A 87 -17.00 1.98 -9.91
C PRO A 87 -16.02 2.89 -10.66
N ALA A 88 -15.00 2.33 -11.34
CA ALA A 88 -14.07 3.11 -12.16
C ALA A 88 -14.80 3.89 -13.26
N TYR A 89 -15.70 3.22 -13.99
CA TYR A 89 -16.46 3.85 -15.04
C TYR A 89 -17.36 4.97 -14.50
N GLY A 90 -18.05 4.74 -13.39
CA GLY A 90 -18.90 5.75 -12.75
C GLY A 90 -18.12 6.97 -12.24
N LEU A 91 -16.89 6.76 -11.73
CA LEU A 91 -16.02 7.85 -11.29
C LEU A 91 -15.48 8.68 -12.47
N MET A 92 -15.12 8.02 -13.57
CA MET A 92 -14.57 8.70 -14.75
C MET A 92 -15.66 9.34 -15.63
N ASN A 93 -16.90 8.88 -15.53
CA ASN A 93 -18.02 9.32 -16.36
C ASN A 93 -19.26 9.61 -15.49
N PRO A 94 -19.23 10.64 -14.61
CA PRO A 94 -20.29 10.88 -13.63
C PRO A 94 -21.65 11.23 -14.26
N ASP A 95 -21.65 11.82 -15.45
CA ASP A 95 -22.86 12.21 -16.17
C ASP A 95 -23.38 11.12 -17.13
N ALA A 96 -22.65 10.02 -17.29
CA ALA A 96 -23.02 8.93 -18.18
C ALA A 96 -23.92 7.90 -17.49
N GLU A 97 -24.68 7.13 -18.28
CA GLU A 97 -25.42 5.99 -17.74
C GLU A 97 -24.46 4.98 -17.10
N PRO A 98 -24.82 4.39 -15.94
CA PRO A 98 -23.96 3.40 -15.27
C PRO A 98 -23.60 2.24 -16.20
N LEU A 99 -22.33 1.79 -16.12
CA LEU A 99 -21.87 0.65 -16.89
C LEU A 99 -22.70 -0.59 -16.52
N THR A 100 -23.33 -1.21 -17.52
CA THR A 100 -24.12 -2.43 -17.33
C THR A 100 -23.31 -3.66 -17.68
N PHE A 101 -23.60 -4.77 -17.00
CA PHE A 101 -23.02 -6.08 -17.28
C PHE A 101 -24.16 -7.12 -17.38
N PRO A 102 -24.26 -7.87 -18.49
CA PRO A 102 -23.37 -7.87 -19.67
C PRO A 102 -23.60 -6.68 -20.63
N SER A 103 -22.53 -6.15 -21.24
CA SER A 103 -22.60 -5.16 -22.33
C SER A 103 -21.32 -5.19 -23.19
N THR A 104 -21.41 -4.75 -24.45
CA THR A 104 -20.26 -4.69 -25.38
C THR A 104 -19.17 -3.73 -24.90
N LEU A 105 -19.58 -2.61 -24.30
CA LEU A 105 -18.67 -1.65 -23.68
C LEU A 105 -17.92 -2.29 -22.51
N TYR A 106 -18.64 -2.98 -21.61
CA TYR A 106 -18.01 -3.70 -20.50
C TYR A 106 -17.00 -4.74 -21.01
N ASP A 107 -17.35 -5.52 -22.04
CA ASP A 107 -16.45 -6.54 -22.57
C ASP A 107 -15.18 -5.95 -23.19
N SER A 108 -15.28 -4.79 -23.82
CA SER A 108 -14.14 -4.06 -24.39
C SER A 108 -13.21 -3.51 -23.29
N LEU A 109 -13.78 -2.90 -22.24
CA LEU A 109 -13.02 -2.42 -21.08
C LEU A 109 -12.36 -3.58 -20.32
N ARG A 110 -13.08 -4.70 -20.16
CA ARG A 110 -12.55 -5.93 -19.56
C ARG A 110 -11.38 -6.47 -20.36
N GLY A 111 -11.48 -6.51 -21.69
CA GLY A 111 -10.39 -6.94 -22.57
C GLY A 111 -9.14 -6.06 -22.42
N THR A 112 -9.34 -4.74 -22.33
CA THR A 112 -8.25 -3.76 -22.11
C THR A 112 -7.56 -3.99 -20.77
N LEU A 113 -8.34 -4.15 -19.68
CA LEU A 113 -7.79 -4.40 -18.36
C LEU A 113 -7.01 -5.72 -18.29
N VAL A 114 -7.51 -6.79 -18.91
CA VAL A 114 -6.79 -8.08 -18.98
C VAL A 114 -5.46 -7.95 -19.74
N ALA A 115 -5.45 -7.21 -20.86
CA ALA A 115 -4.23 -6.95 -21.62
C ALA A 115 -3.21 -6.14 -20.80
N ALA A 116 -3.69 -5.12 -20.07
CA ALA A 116 -2.87 -4.30 -19.19
C ALA A 116 -2.27 -5.11 -18.03
N GLU A 117 -3.05 -5.97 -17.38
CA GLU A 117 -2.54 -6.88 -16.34
C GLU A 117 -1.43 -7.79 -16.88
N PHE A 118 -1.60 -8.32 -18.09
CA PHE A 118 -0.59 -9.18 -18.69
C PHE A 118 0.69 -8.43 -19.07
N LEU A 119 0.57 -7.18 -19.53
CA LEU A 119 1.72 -6.31 -19.76
C LEU A 119 2.46 -6.03 -18.46
N LEU A 120 1.72 -5.67 -17.40
CA LEU A 120 2.30 -5.39 -16.08
C LEU A 120 3.02 -6.62 -15.51
N LEU A 121 2.46 -7.82 -15.66
CA LEU A 121 3.12 -9.07 -15.30
C LEU A 121 4.48 -9.24 -15.98
N ARG A 122 4.60 -8.89 -17.27
CA ARG A 122 5.87 -8.96 -18.00
C ARG A 122 6.88 -7.96 -17.48
N VAL A 123 6.44 -6.74 -17.19
CA VAL A 123 7.29 -5.70 -16.58
C VAL A 123 7.83 -6.15 -15.22
N LEU A 124 6.96 -6.77 -14.41
CA LEU A 124 7.32 -7.35 -13.11
C LEU A 124 8.09 -8.68 -13.24
N ARG A 125 8.36 -9.17 -14.45
CA ARG A 125 9.00 -10.47 -14.72
C ARG A 125 8.29 -11.63 -14.01
N PHE A 126 6.97 -11.54 -13.90
CA PHE A 126 6.10 -12.47 -13.19
C PHE A 126 6.38 -12.60 -11.68
N ASP A 127 7.20 -11.72 -11.10
CA ASP A 127 7.38 -11.62 -9.66
C ASP A 127 6.34 -10.66 -9.06
N ILE A 128 5.23 -11.25 -8.63
CA ILE A 128 4.10 -10.50 -8.06
C ILE A 128 4.13 -10.46 -6.52
N ARG A 129 4.92 -11.32 -5.86
CA ARG A 129 4.95 -11.42 -4.40
C ARG A 129 6.17 -10.69 -3.84
N LEU A 130 6.16 -9.37 -4.00
CA LEU A 130 7.21 -8.50 -3.50
C LEU A 130 7.05 -8.31 -1.97
N PRO A 131 8.16 -8.23 -1.20
CA PRO A 131 8.08 -7.96 0.24
C PRO A 131 7.57 -6.54 0.49
N LEU A 132 6.66 -6.37 1.44
CA LEU A 132 6.14 -5.06 1.83
C LEU A 132 6.74 -4.60 3.17
N PRO A 133 6.85 -3.29 3.43
CA PRO A 133 7.33 -2.82 4.72
C PRO A 133 6.43 -3.28 5.89
N PHE A 134 5.13 -3.48 5.64
CA PHE A 134 4.16 -3.99 6.60
C PHE A 134 4.56 -5.34 7.22
N ASP A 135 5.25 -6.20 6.47
CA ASP A 135 5.69 -7.52 6.93
C ASP A 135 6.68 -7.43 8.11
N TYR A 136 7.33 -6.28 8.29
CA TYR A 136 8.35 -6.06 9.32
C TYR A 136 7.83 -5.26 10.51
N LEU A 137 6.71 -4.52 10.36
CA LEU A 137 6.21 -3.61 11.39
C LEU A 137 5.75 -4.28 12.68
N PRO A 138 5.03 -5.42 12.70
CA PRO A 138 4.60 -6.05 13.95
C PRO A 138 5.78 -6.30 14.87
N ARG A 139 6.83 -6.94 14.34
CA ARG A 139 8.05 -7.25 15.08
C ARG A 139 8.79 -6.00 15.58
N TYR A 140 8.75 -4.90 14.81
CA TYR A 140 9.41 -3.65 15.22
C TYR A 140 8.65 -2.97 16.36
N LEU A 141 7.33 -2.96 16.29
CA LEU A 141 6.46 -2.42 17.32
C LEU A 141 6.55 -3.25 18.59
N GLU A 142 6.42 -4.57 18.53
CA GLU A 142 6.56 -5.48 19.67
C GLU A 142 7.89 -5.25 20.41
N LYS A 143 9.01 -5.26 19.68
CA LYS A 143 10.34 -5.03 20.28
C LYS A 143 10.49 -3.67 20.98
N THR A 144 9.70 -2.68 20.60
CA THR A 144 9.86 -1.28 21.05
C THR A 144 8.81 -0.88 22.08
N LEU A 145 7.61 -1.45 21.99
CA LEU A 145 6.45 -1.14 22.84
C LEU A 145 6.45 -1.94 24.15
N VAL A 146 7.22 -3.03 24.25
CA VAL A 146 7.31 -3.81 25.49
C VAL A 146 7.95 -2.96 26.59
N LEU A 147 7.11 -2.57 27.56
CA LEU A 147 7.52 -1.91 28.79
C LEU A 147 7.54 -2.94 29.92
N HIS A 148 8.37 -2.69 30.92
CA HIS A 148 8.40 -3.55 32.10
C HIS A 148 7.01 -3.56 32.77
N GLY A 149 6.46 -4.77 32.97
CA GLY A 149 5.13 -4.96 33.56
C GLY A 149 3.99 -5.07 32.54
N THR A 150 4.25 -4.93 31.24
CA THR A 150 3.23 -5.15 30.18
C THR A 150 3.49 -6.41 29.36
N ASP A 151 4.57 -7.14 29.66
CA ASP A 151 4.99 -8.37 28.98
C ASP A 151 3.96 -9.50 29.11
N HIS A 152 3.21 -9.53 30.21
CA HIS A 152 2.12 -10.49 30.40
C HIS A 152 1.03 -10.39 29.32
N LEU A 153 0.81 -9.21 28.73
CA LEU A 153 -0.20 -9.01 27.70
C LEU A 153 0.14 -9.77 26.41
N ASP A 154 1.42 -9.93 26.08
CA ASP A 154 1.83 -10.66 24.87
C ASP A 154 1.51 -12.17 25.00
N PHE A 155 1.60 -12.70 26.22
CA PHE A 155 1.38 -14.11 26.54
C PHE A 155 -0.02 -14.44 27.08
N ALA A 156 -0.87 -13.43 27.28
CA ALA A 156 -2.24 -13.61 27.72
C ALA A 156 -3.03 -14.47 26.71
N ALA A 157 -3.95 -15.28 27.22
CA ALA A 157 -4.84 -16.07 26.39
C ALA A 157 -5.80 -15.17 25.59
N GLU A 158 -6.32 -15.63 24.46
CA GLU A 158 -7.16 -14.81 23.57
C GLU A 158 -8.45 -14.33 24.24
N ASP A 159 -9.05 -15.15 25.10
CA ASP A 159 -10.24 -14.81 25.89
C ASP A 159 -9.95 -13.73 26.92
N GLU A 160 -8.79 -13.80 27.59
CA GLU A 160 -8.33 -12.74 28.50
C GLU A 160 -8.08 -11.43 27.73
N LYS A 161 -7.38 -11.50 26.59
CA LYS A 161 -7.13 -10.34 25.73
C LYS A 161 -8.44 -9.68 25.29
N GLU A 162 -9.46 -10.46 24.94
CA GLU A 162 -10.78 -9.95 24.58
C GLU A 162 -11.48 -9.27 25.77
N GLU A 163 -11.43 -9.88 26.96
CA GLU A 163 -12.05 -9.33 28.17
C GLU A 163 -11.50 -7.96 28.56
N ILE A 164 -10.18 -7.77 28.43
CA ILE A 164 -9.51 -6.49 28.73
C ILE A 164 -9.29 -5.61 27.50
N CYS A 165 -9.90 -5.94 26.36
CA CYS A 165 -9.83 -5.17 25.11
C CYS A 165 -8.38 -4.90 24.63
N VAL A 166 -7.48 -5.88 24.78
CA VAL A 166 -6.13 -5.83 24.21
C VAL A 166 -6.25 -5.86 22.69
N VAL A 167 -5.64 -4.87 22.05
CA VAL A 167 -5.62 -4.75 20.59
C VAL A 167 -4.29 -5.21 20.02
N ASP A 168 -4.30 -5.68 18.78
CA ASP A 168 -3.08 -5.93 18.03
C ASP A 168 -2.17 -4.68 17.98
N VAL A 169 -0.86 -4.89 17.94
CA VAL A 169 0.15 -3.82 17.88
C VAL A 169 -0.10 -2.83 16.73
N LYS A 170 -0.65 -3.30 15.59
CA LYS A 170 -1.09 -2.48 14.45
C LYS A 170 -2.14 -1.44 14.86
N PHE A 171 -3.03 -1.77 15.78
CA PHE A 171 -4.13 -0.91 16.20
C PHE A 171 -3.77 0.01 17.38
N THR A 172 -2.56 -0.06 17.93
CA THR A 172 -2.07 0.92 18.89
C THR A 172 -1.92 2.31 18.25
N ALA A 173 -1.77 3.36 19.07
CA ALA A 173 -1.60 4.73 18.55
C ALA A 173 -0.36 4.87 17.65
N LEU A 174 0.78 4.31 18.06
CA LEU A 174 2.00 4.28 17.25
C LEU A 174 1.86 3.35 16.04
N GLY A 175 1.21 2.20 16.23
CA GLY A 175 0.95 1.23 15.16
C GLY A 175 0.19 1.87 14.00
N ARG A 176 -0.95 2.50 14.26
CA ARG A 176 -1.78 3.15 13.23
C ARG A 176 -1.04 4.26 12.48
N LYS A 177 -0.31 5.11 13.21
CA LYS A 177 0.49 6.19 12.60
C LYS A 177 1.59 5.63 11.70
N THR A 178 2.26 4.57 12.15
CA THR A 178 3.32 3.90 11.38
C THR A 178 2.76 3.20 10.14
N TRP A 179 1.63 2.49 10.27
CA TRP A 179 0.95 1.85 9.13
C TRP A 179 0.53 2.88 8.08
N GLY A 180 -0.09 3.98 8.52
CA GLY A 180 -0.50 5.06 7.62
C GLY A 180 0.69 5.67 6.87
N LEU A 181 1.77 5.99 7.59
CA LEU A 181 2.98 6.55 6.97
C LEU A 181 3.64 5.58 5.98
N VAL A 182 3.64 4.27 6.27
CA VAL A 182 4.11 3.27 5.30
C VAL A 182 3.23 3.27 4.05
N GLY A 183 1.90 3.36 4.19
CA GLY A 183 0.98 3.47 3.04
C GLY A 183 1.32 4.66 2.13
N GLU A 184 1.63 5.82 2.72
CA GLU A 184 2.07 7.00 1.97
C GLU A 184 3.46 6.80 1.34
N ALA A 185 4.40 6.19 2.08
CA ALA A 185 5.74 5.89 1.57
C ALA A 185 5.75 4.98 0.34
N MET A 186 4.75 4.11 0.18
CA MET A 186 4.65 3.22 -0.99
C MET A 186 4.27 3.95 -2.27
N LYS A 187 3.78 5.19 -2.19
CA LYS A 187 3.56 6.05 -3.36
C LYS A 187 4.86 6.63 -3.90
N ASP A 188 5.89 6.77 -3.06
CA ASP A 188 7.14 7.41 -3.44
C ASP A 188 8.06 6.49 -4.26
N PHE A 189 8.48 7.01 -5.42
CA PHE A 189 9.31 6.28 -6.37
C PHE A 189 10.66 5.87 -5.79
N ARG A 190 11.30 6.74 -5.00
CA ARG A 190 12.64 6.46 -4.47
C ARG A 190 12.58 5.41 -3.37
N LEU A 191 11.64 5.56 -2.43
CA LEU A 191 11.43 4.63 -1.33
C LEU A 191 11.18 3.20 -1.83
N VAL A 192 10.39 3.03 -2.90
CA VAL A 192 10.07 1.71 -3.46
C VAL A 192 11.21 1.10 -4.29
N ASN A 193 11.99 1.91 -5.01
CA ASN A 193 12.96 1.39 -5.97
C ASN A 193 14.39 1.31 -5.44
N TYR A 194 14.79 2.18 -4.52
CA TYR A 194 16.18 2.24 -4.04
C TYR A 194 16.39 1.62 -2.66
N PHE A 195 15.33 1.42 -1.88
CA PHE A 195 15.44 0.88 -0.52
C PHE A 195 14.73 -0.46 -0.38
N THR A 196 15.24 -1.30 0.52
CA THR A 196 14.55 -2.54 0.86
C THR A 196 13.32 -2.25 1.71
N ALA A 197 12.28 -3.08 1.60
CA ALA A 197 11.06 -2.97 2.41
C ALA A 197 11.35 -2.90 3.93
N ARG A 198 12.40 -3.60 4.37
CA ARG A 198 12.87 -3.58 5.76
C ARG A 198 13.40 -2.21 6.20
N THR A 199 14.13 -1.54 5.30
CA THR A 199 14.69 -0.19 5.51
C THR A 199 13.58 0.83 5.58
N VAL A 200 12.65 0.80 4.62
CA VAL A 200 11.49 1.71 4.61
C VAL A 200 10.63 1.54 5.85
N ALA A 201 10.38 0.30 6.29
CA ALA A 201 9.65 0.02 7.52
C ALA A 201 10.33 0.66 8.75
N ALA A 202 11.65 0.50 8.86
CA ALA A 202 12.42 1.07 9.96
C ALA A 202 12.43 2.61 9.91
N ALA A 203 12.57 3.19 8.71
CA ALA A 203 12.58 4.63 8.50
C ALA A 203 11.23 5.27 8.86
N CYS A 204 10.12 4.72 8.36
CA CYS A 204 8.77 5.18 8.73
C CYS A 204 8.55 5.08 10.24
N PHE A 205 8.94 3.97 10.86
CA PHE A 205 8.80 3.81 12.30
C PHE A 205 9.62 4.84 13.09
N TRP A 206 10.88 5.07 12.69
CA TRP A 206 11.74 6.08 13.31
C TRP A 206 11.16 7.50 13.21
N VAL A 207 10.65 7.88 12.03
CA VAL A 207 10.03 9.19 11.83
C VAL A 207 8.81 9.38 12.72
N VAL A 208 7.97 8.35 12.86
CA VAL A 208 6.83 8.40 13.78
C VAL A 208 7.30 8.55 15.24
N LEU A 209 8.32 7.83 15.68
CA LEU A 209 8.86 7.98 17.03
C LEU A 209 9.33 9.42 17.30
N GLU A 210 10.13 10.00 16.40
CA GLU A 210 10.63 11.37 16.55
C GLU A 210 9.48 12.39 16.61
N LYS A 211 8.44 12.22 15.78
CA LYS A 211 7.26 13.10 15.73
C LYS A 211 6.43 13.06 17.01
N GLU A 212 6.32 11.88 17.62
CA GLU A 212 5.62 11.70 18.89
C GLU A 212 6.48 12.09 20.10
N GLY A 213 7.67 12.67 19.87
CA GLY A 213 8.59 13.10 20.93
C GLY A 213 9.29 11.93 21.62
N LEU A 214 9.23 10.73 21.06
CA LEU A 214 9.89 9.55 21.57
C LEU A 214 11.33 9.50 21.06
N ARG A 215 12.26 9.13 21.94
CA ARG A 215 13.68 9.03 21.62
C ARG A 215 14.19 7.64 21.93
N ALA A 216 15.01 7.10 21.05
CA ALA A 216 15.78 5.91 21.37
C ALA A 216 16.69 6.18 22.58
N ARG A 217 16.79 5.21 23.48
CA ARG A 217 17.71 5.28 24.63
C ARG A 217 19.17 5.11 24.22
N GLU A 218 19.40 4.56 23.04
CA GLU A 218 20.71 4.23 22.50
C GLU A 218 21.00 5.09 21.27
N GLU A 219 22.26 5.11 20.86
CA GLU A 219 22.65 5.69 19.57
C GLU A 219 21.91 5.02 18.42
N ARG A 220 21.60 5.82 17.38
CA ARG A 220 20.76 5.43 16.25
C ARG A 220 21.21 4.13 15.58
N GLU A 221 22.52 3.96 15.35
CA GLU A 221 23.06 2.74 14.74
C GLU A 221 22.79 1.51 15.61
N ARG A 222 23.02 1.60 16.92
CA ARG A 222 22.80 0.49 17.86
C ARG A 222 21.31 0.14 17.95
N TRP A 223 20.45 1.16 17.97
CA TRP A 223 19.00 0.98 17.94
C TRP A 223 18.57 0.23 16.66
N LEU A 224 19.07 0.67 15.50
CA LEU A 224 18.75 0.08 14.20
C LEU A 224 19.19 -1.39 14.13
N LYS A 225 20.42 -1.69 14.60
CA LYS A 225 20.94 -3.06 14.65
C LYS A 225 20.09 -3.97 15.52
N ARG A 226 19.67 -3.51 16.71
CA ARG A 226 18.79 -4.29 17.60
C ARG A 226 17.39 -4.50 17.01
N LEU A 227 16.84 -3.47 16.37
CA LEU A 227 15.52 -3.53 15.76
C LEU A 227 15.50 -4.53 14.59
N THR A 228 16.44 -4.36 13.65
CA THR A 228 16.43 -5.04 12.35
C THR A 228 17.26 -6.33 12.31
N GLY A 229 18.09 -6.56 13.35
CA GLY A 229 19.01 -7.69 13.41
C GLY A 229 20.21 -7.52 12.48
N ASP A 230 20.74 -6.30 12.36
CA ASP A 230 21.88 -5.94 11.50
C ASP A 230 21.64 -6.19 9.99
N ARG A 231 20.38 -6.15 9.57
CA ARG A 231 19.97 -6.41 8.18
C ARG A 231 19.62 -5.16 7.38
N VAL A 232 19.89 -3.98 7.96
CA VAL A 232 19.67 -2.66 7.35
C VAL A 232 20.93 -1.85 7.58
N ASP A 233 21.50 -1.33 6.50
CA ASP A 233 22.66 -0.44 6.55
C ASP A 233 22.27 0.93 7.10
N LEU A 234 23.19 1.57 7.85
CA LEU A 234 22.91 2.86 8.47
C LEU A 234 22.75 3.97 7.43
N VAL A 235 23.54 3.96 6.35
CA VAL A 235 23.49 4.99 5.30
C VAL A 235 22.15 4.91 4.57
N ASP A 236 21.77 3.71 4.12
CA ASP A 236 20.46 3.46 3.47
C ASP A 236 19.30 3.89 4.39
N PHE A 237 19.41 3.59 5.69
CA PHE A 237 18.42 3.99 6.67
C PHE A 237 18.32 5.51 6.82
N GLU A 238 19.43 6.22 6.91
CA GLU A 238 19.42 7.68 7.08
C GLU A 238 18.91 8.41 5.84
N GLU A 239 19.27 7.92 4.65
CA GLU A 239 18.71 8.42 3.40
C GLU A 239 17.19 8.16 3.33
N ALA A 240 16.74 6.95 3.65
CA ALA A 240 15.31 6.63 3.68
C ALA A 240 14.55 7.47 4.72
N VAL A 241 15.11 7.73 5.90
CA VAL A 241 14.52 8.65 6.90
C VAL A 241 14.40 10.07 6.33
N GLY A 242 15.42 10.53 5.61
CA GLY A 242 15.38 11.81 4.90
C GLY A 242 14.27 11.87 3.85
N ASP A 243 14.08 10.79 3.09
CA ASP A 243 13.05 10.68 2.05
C ASP A 243 11.64 10.63 2.67
N VAL A 244 11.44 9.83 3.72
CA VAL A 244 10.15 9.74 4.45
C VAL A 244 9.76 11.09 5.07
N LYS A 245 10.71 11.84 5.66
CA LYS A 245 10.41 13.17 6.24
C LYS A 245 9.90 14.17 5.21
N ARG A 246 10.24 14.01 3.93
CA ARG A 246 9.78 14.91 2.85
C ARG A 246 8.36 14.60 2.38
N LEU A 247 7.82 13.42 2.71
CA LEU A 247 6.43 13.08 2.39
C LEU A 247 5.41 13.85 3.24
N GLU A 248 5.84 14.37 4.39
CA GLU A 248 4.99 15.09 5.35
C GLU A 248 5.08 16.63 5.22
N LEU A 249 5.60 17.16 4.10
CA LEU A 249 5.65 18.60 3.80
C LEU A 249 4.54 19.04 2.83
#